data_AF-A0A7C6ZPH3-F1
#
_entry.id   AF-A0A7C6ZPH3-F1
#
_cell.length_a   1.000
_cell.length_b   1.000
_cell.length_c   1.000
_cell.angle_alpha   90.00
_cell.angle_beta   90.00
_cell.angle_gamma   90.00
#
_symmetry.space_group_name_H-M   'P 1'
#
loop_
_entity.id
_entity.type
_entity.pdbx_description
1 polymer ?
#
loop_
_entity_poly.entity_id
_entity_poly.type
_entity_poly.pdbx_seq_one_letter_code
_entity_poly.pdbx_strand_id
1 'polypeptide(L)' 'CVVVVGGIKPGSDVIERANGEGIPILLTDLPAFEVVGRCYELGIRGGQRR' A
#
# COMPACT_ATOMS: atom_id res chain seq x y z
N CYS A 1 -3.08 0.67 6.51
CA CYS A 1 -2.33 1.46 5.51
C CYS A 1 -2.47 0.77 4.15
N VAL A 2 -2.26 1.51 3.07
CA VAL A 2 -2.21 0.98 1.69
C VAL A 2 -0.87 1.37 1.09
N VAL A 3 -0.22 0.43 0.39
CA VAL A 3 1.02 0.71 -0.35
C VAL A 3 0.71 0.63 -1.83
N VAL A 4 0.97 1.73 -2.54
CA VAL A 4 0.84 1.82 -4.00
C VAL A 4 2.25 1.76 -4.60
N VAL A 5 2.42 0.84 -5.54
CA VAL A 5 3.73 0.40 -6.05
C VAL A 5 3.89 0.74 -7.54
N GLY A 6 5.11 0.65 -8.06
CA GLY A 6 5.41 0.86 -9.48
C GLY A 6 5.23 2.30 -9.97
N GLY A 7 5.34 3.29 -9.08
CA GLY A 7 5.26 4.71 -9.45
C GLY A 7 3.84 5.19 -9.80
N ILE A 8 2.82 4.38 -9.51
CA ILE A 8 1.42 4.73 -9.76
C ILE A 8 0.98 5.80 -8.76
N LYS A 9 0.39 6.88 -9.28
CA LYS A 9 -0.26 7.90 -8.44
C LYS A 9 -1.74 7.58 -8.28
N PRO A 10 -2.25 7.46 -7.05
CA PRO A 10 -3.68 7.29 -6.81
C PRO A 10 -4.45 8.55 -7.24
N GLY A 11 -5.69 8.34 -7.69
CA GLY A 11 -6.62 9.43 -7.98
C GLY A 11 -7.00 10.22 -6.74
N SER A 12 -7.54 11.42 -6.94
CA SER A 12 -8.00 12.29 -5.84
C SER A 12 -9.10 11.64 -5.00
N ASP A 13 -9.99 10.86 -5.63
CA ASP A 13 -11.04 10.08 -4.97
C ASP A 13 -10.48 9.06 -3.96
N VAL A 14 -9.38 8.38 -4.32
CA VAL A 14 -8.71 7.42 -3.44
C VAL A 14 -8.04 8.13 -2.27
N ILE A 15 -7.40 9.29 -2.52
CA ILE A 15 -6.74 10.10 -1.48
C ILE A 15 -7.77 10.63 -0.49
N GLU A 16 -8.87 11.22 -0.97
CA GLU A 16 -9.94 11.77 -0.13
C GLU A 16 -10.56 10.69 0.75
N ARG A 17 -10.87 9.52 0.17
CA ARG A 17 -11.41 8.39 0.92
C ARG A 17 -10.43 7.90 1.98
N ALA A 18 -9.15 7.72 1.64
CA ALA A 18 -8.14 7.27 2.59
C ALA A 18 -7.95 8.25 3.75
N ASN A 19 -7.96 9.56 3.47
CA ASN A 19 -7.94 10.60 4.50
C ASN A 19 -9.19 10.53 5.40
N GLY A 20 -10.38 10.38 4.81
CA GLY A 20 -11.63 10.24 5.57
C GLY A 20 -11.68 9.00 6.46
N GLU A 21 -11.07 7.90 6.03
CA GLU A 21 -10.96 6.65 6.79
C GLU A 21 -9.75 6.61 7.75
N GLY A 22 -8.89 7.63 7.74
CA GLY A 22 -7.65 7.67 8.53
C GLY A 22 -6.63 6.60 8.12
N ILE A 23 -6.65 6.17 6.85
CA ILE A 23 -5.77 5.14 6.30
C ILE A 23 -4.59 5.83 5.58
N PRO A 24 -3.34 5.62 6.03
CA PRO A 24 -2.19 6.19 5.33
C PRO A 24 -1.93 5.46 4.01
N ILE A 25 -1.65 6.24 2.95
CA ILE A 25 -1.20 5.78 1.64
C ILE A 25 0.32 6.00 1.54
N LEU A 26 1.05 4.94 1.20
CA LEU A 26 2.50 4.98 0.94
C LEU A 26 2.75 4.77 -0.55
N LEU A 27 3.64 5.56 -1.14
CA LEU A 27 4.00 5.49 -2.56
C LEU A 27 5.43 5.00 -2.70
N THR A 28 5.67 4.12 -3.68
CA THR A 28 7.02 3.67 -4.05
C THR A 28 7.11 3.34 -5.53
N ASP A 29 8.27 3.59 -6.11
CA ASP A 29 8.59 3.20 -7.49
C ASP A 29 8.97 1.72 -7.62
N LEU A 30 9.17 1.03 -6.49
CA LEU A 30 9.51 -0.39 -6.49
C LEU A 30 8.39 -1.24 -7.09
N PRO A 31 8.71 -2.31 -7.82
CA PRO A 31 7.71 -3.23 -8.34
C PRO A 31 7.06 -4.04 -7.20
N ALA A 32 5.83 -4.51 -7.44
CA ALA A 32 5.03 -5.20 -6.42
C ALA A 32 5.75 -6.38 -5.76
N PHE A 33 6.46 -7.21 -6.55
CA PHE A 33 7.14 -8.40 -6.03
C PHE A 33 8.24 -8.04 -5.01
N GLU A 34 8.94 -6.93 -5.21
CA GLU A 34 10.01 -6.48 -4.33
C GLU A 34 9.43 -5.95 -3.01
N VAL A 35 8.36 -5.16 -3.10
CA VAL A 35 7.65 -4.63 -1.94
C VAL A 35 7.09 -5.75 -1.08
N VAL A 36 6.46 -6.76 -1.70
CA VAL A 36 5.94 -7.94 -0.99
C VAL A 36 7.08 -8.74 -0.36
N GLY A 37 8.20 -8.93 -1.05
CA GLY A 37 9.40 -9.59 -0.51
C GLY A 37 9.92 -8.90 0.74
N ARG A 38 10.08 -7.57 0.70
CA ARG A 38 10.51 -6.75 1.85
C ARG A 38 9.51 -6.83 3.00
N CYS A 39 8.21 -6.75 2.72
CA CYS A 39 7.17 -6.97 3.74
C CYS A 39 7.32 -8.35 4.39
N TYR A 40 7.61 -9.39 3.59
CA TYR A 40 7.81 -10.74 4.09
C TYR A 40 9.05 -10.83 5.01
N GLU A 41 10.17 -10.24 4.63
CA GLU A 41 11.38 -10.17 5.46
C GLU A 41 11.14 -9.44 6.80
N LEU A 42 10.29 -8.41 6.79
CA LEU A 42 9.90 -7.65 7.98
C LEU A 42 8.84 -8.35 8.86
N GLY A 43 8.44 -9.58 8.53
CA GLY A 43 7.40 -10.29 9.29
C GLY A 43 5.96 -9.84 9.00
N ILE A 44 5.75 -8.91 8.05
CA ILE A 44 4.43 -8.47 7.60
C ILE A 44 3.86 -9.57 6.68
N ARG A 45 2.66 -10.04 7.00
CA ARG A 45 1.99 -11.12 6.26
C ARG A 45 0.59 -10.66 5.84
N GLY A 46 0.10 -11.21 4.73
CA GLY A 46 -1.29 -11.01 4.34
C GLY A 46 -2.23 -11.64 5.37
N GLY A 47 -3.15 -10.84 5.92
CA GLY A 47 -4.23 -11.34 6.75
C GLY A 47 -5.46 -11.65 5.89
N GLN A 48 -6.07 -12.82 6.06
CA GLN A 48 -7.45 -13.04 5.59
C GLN A 48 -8.38 -12.22 6.48
N ARG A 49 -9.10 -11.25 5.89
CA ARG A 49 -10.30 -10.69 6.53
C ARG A 49 -11.40 -11.75 6.38
N ARG A 50 -11.80 -12.38 7.49
CA ARG A 50 -13.07 -13.11 7.57
C ARG A 50 -14.21 -12.13 7.73
#